data_AF-A0A970K084-F1
#
_entry.id   AF-A0A970K084-F1
#
_cell.length_a   1.000
_cell.length_b   1.000
_cell.length_c   1.000
_cell.angle_alpha   90.00
_cell.angle_beta   90.00
_cell.angle_gamma   90.00
#
_symmetry.space_group_name_H-M   'P 1'
#
loop_
_entity.id
_entity.type
_entity.pdbx_description
1 polymer ?
#
loop_
_entity_poly.entity_id
_entity_poly.type
_entity_poly.pdbx_seq_one_letter_code
_entity_poly.pdbx_strand_id
1 'polypeptide(L)' 'MKTIKNKQLLVGADFAGFPLKEAVVNHLRQKGWEITDVGVRS' A
#
# COMPACT_ATOMS: atom_id res chain seq x y z
N MET A 1 9.91 -1.11 -22.94
CA MET A 1 9.07 -0.59 -21.82
C MET A 1 9.93 -0.44 -20.59
N LYS A 2 9.85 0.68 -19.86
CA LYS A 2 10.55 0.83 -18.58
C LYS A 2 9.75 0.08 -17.49
N THR A 3 10.43 -0.73 -16.70
CA THR A 3 9.84 -1.49 -15.57
C THR A 3 10.43 -1.01 -14.25
N ILE A 4 9.65 -1.07 -13.18
CA ILE A 4 10.16 -0.82 -11.82
C ILE A 4 10.88 -2.09 -11.35
N LYS A 5 12.16 -1.99 -11.00
CA LYS A 5 12.97 -3.14 -10.53
C LYS A 5 12.54 -3.61 -9.14
N ASN A 6 12.32 -2.67 -8.22
CA ASN A 6 11.96 -2.92 -6.82
C ASN A 6 10.62 -2.21 -6.52
N LYS A 7 9.53 -2.97 -6.47
CA LYS A 7 8.19 -2.41 -6.25
C LYS A 7 7.95 -2.11 -4.77
N GLN A 8 8.50 -1.00 -4.28
CA GLN A 8 8.34 -0.55 -2.90
C GLN A 8 7.34 0.60 -2.81
N LEU A 9 6.45 0.56 -1.83
CA LEU A 9 5.45 1.60 -1.59
C LEU A 9 5.30 1.89 -0.09
N LEU A 10 5.33 3.17 0.29
CA LEU A 10 4.91 3.62 1.61
C LEU A 10 3.48 4.16 1.52
N VAL A 11 2.62 3.73 2.44
CA VAL A 11 1.19 4.08 2.42
C VAL A 11 0.71 4.48 3.80
N GLY A 12 -0.24 5.40 3.85
CA GLY A 12 -0.97 5.76 5.06
C GLY A 12 -2.33 6.36 4.70
N ALA A 13 -3.28 6.23 5.60
CA ALA A 13 -4.59 6.89 5.54
C ALA A 13 -5.03 7.26 6.96
N ASP A 14 -5.94 8.23 7.05
CA ASP A 14 -6.67 8.51 8.28
C ASP A 14 -7.76 7.46 8.54
N PHE A 15 -8.54 7.64 9.62
CA PHE A 15 -9.61 6.71 9.99
C PHE A 15 -10.64 6.52 8.87
N ALA A 16 -11.03 7.59 8.18
CA ALA A 16 -12.03 7.53 7.13
C ALA A 16 -11.51 6.79 5.89
N GLY A 17 -10.22 6.92 5.57
CA GLY A 17 -9.58 6.26 4.44
C GLY A 17 -9.17 4.80 4.68
N PHE A 18 -9.20 4.31 5.93
CA PHE A 18 -8.69 2.98 6.28
C PHE A 18 -9.28 1.83 5.46
N PRO A 19 -10.60 1.73 5.23
CA PRO A 19 -11.17 0.60 4.49
C PRO A 19 -10.66 0.52 3.04
N LEU A 20 -10.56 1.66 2.34
CA LEU A 20 -10.04 1.70 0.98
C LEU A 20 -8.53 1.44 0.94
N LYS A 21 -7.79 2.00 1.90
CA LYS A 21 -6.35 1.77 2.03
C LYS A 21 -6.04 0.27 2.13
N GLU A 22 -6.75 -0.47 2.99
CA GLU A 22 -6.58 -1.92 3.14
C GLU A 22 -6.86 -2.68 1.84
N ALA A 23 -7.94 -2.32 1.12
CA ALA A 23 -8.27 -2.95 -0.15
C ALA A 23 -7.17 -2.74 -1.21
N VAL A 24 -6.61 -1.53 -1.31
CA VAL A 24 -5.53 -1.21 -2.24
C VAL A 24 -4.23 -1.92 -1.84
N VAL A 25 -3.89 -1.95 -0.55
CA VAL A 25 -2.71 -2.65 -0.03
C VAL A 25 -2.77 -4.14 -0.37
N ASN A 26 -3.92 -4.79 -0.15
CA ASN A 26 -4.10 -6.20 -0.47
C ASN A 26 -3.93 -6.48 -1.96
N HIS A 27 -4.53 -5.65 -2.83
CA HIS A 27 -4.38 -5.74 -4.28
C HIS A 27 -2.91 -5.59 -4.73
N LEU A 28 -2.18 -4.64 -4.14
CA LEU A 28 -0.79 -4.39 -4.52
C LEU A 28 0.17 -5.46 -3.99
N ARG A 29 -0.06 -6.01 -2.79
CA ARG A 29 0.70 -7.17 -2.28
C ARG A 29 0.56 -8.38 -3.21
N GLN A 30 -0.65 -8.67 -3.71
CA GLN A 30 -0.87 -9.73 -4.70
C GLN A 30 -0.12 -9.50 -6.02
N LYS A 31 0.22 -8.24 -6.34
CA LYS A 31 1.03 -7.86 -7.51
C LYS A 31 2.54 -7.80 -7.23
N GLY A 32 2.98 -8.28 -6.07
CA GLY A 32 4.38 -8.35 -5.67
C GLY A 32 4.97 -7.01 -5.23
N TRP A 33 4.15 -6.10 -4.69
CA TRP A 33 4.65 -4.90 -4.03
C TRP A 33 5.04 -5.18 -2.59
N GLU A 34 6.22 -4.68 -2.20
CA GLU A 34 6.64 -4.55 -0.81
C GLU A 34 6.05 -3.25 -0.26
N ILE A 35 5.28 -3.33 0.82
CA ILE A 35 4.52 -2.19 1.34
C ILE A 35 4.88 -1.91 2.78
N THR A 36 5.32 -0.67 3.04
CA THR A 36 5.48 -0.09 4.38
C THR A 36 4.24 0.70 4.73
N ASP A 37 3.43 0.16 5.64
CA ASP A 37 2.19 0.81 6.09
C ASP A 37 2.45 1.64 7.35
N VAL A 38 2.20 2.95 7.26
CA VAL A 38 2.42 3.92 8.35
C VAL A 38 1.11 4.45 8.94
N GLY A 39 -0.07 3.99 8.51
CA GLY A 39 -1.33 4.51 9.05
C GLY A 39 -2.57 3.63 8.78
N VAL A 40 -3.64 3.74 9.55
CA VAL A 40 -3.81 4.66 10.68
C VAL A 40 -3.23 4.01 11.94
N ARG A 41 -2.50 4.79 12.75
CA ARG A 41 -2.14 4.38 14.12
C ARG A 41 -3.13 5.03 15.06
N SER A 42 -3.59 4.26 16.04
CA SER A 42 -4.44 4.70 17.17
C SER A 42 -3.88 5.92 17.86
#